data_AF-A0A0M2DJM9-F1
#
_entry.id   AF-A0A0M2DJM9-F1
#
_cell.length_a   1.000
_cell.length_b   1.000
_cell.length_c   1.000
_cell.angle_alpha   90.00
_cell.angle_beta   90.00
_cell.angle_gamma   90.00
#
_symmetry.space_group_name_H-M   'P 1'
#
loop_
_entity.id
_entity.type
_entity.pdbx_description
1 polymer ?
#
loop_
_entity_poly.entity_id
_entity_poly.type
_entity_poly.pdbx_seq_one_letter_code
_entity_poly.pdbx_strand_id
1 'polypeptide(L)'
;MALKRIVLRDFVIVQSLDLDWQTGFTVLTGETGAGKSIMLDALQLVLGARADAQVVREGCPQADICAEFDCPSHLHEWLEESGFAQEQDLLLRRVIDSLGRSRAWINGSPATATQLRHLGDQLIDIHGQHAWQSLTRPDAARAMLDTYGGIETAQLKSLWLDWRQNHQALEQALSAQDNLQRERERLQWQISELDKLSPRAEEWDELNAQHTRLSHAQTLMDSAQSCLQLLEDDDSGAATPLGRAHHLLQDQEHLEPEFQSIADVLGSCVAQLHDARHSLQAYLRRADLDPELLADLDERLSLWMQLARRYKRTPEDLPALLEGWKQELHQLDAAVDVEGLRAKEQAAHLRYQAEARKISQQRTLAAPRLSRAITQSMQSLGMKGGRFEVQLEHADAASPAGTDSITFLVAGHTGATPKPVAKVASGGELSRISLAIAVTTSELGQAGTLIFDEVDSGVGGAVAETVGRLMHSLGDSRQVLAVTHLPQVAAYADQHYRVTKRPKSNTTISSVDPLTGEEREMEMARMLGGEHLSEATMAHAREMLAMARLPAKQAANGAQRPSGTQARSAKASTTARKSSKVRGV
;
A
#
# COMPACT_ATOMS: atom_id res chain seq x y z
N MET A 1 30.67 4.02 -11.10
CA MET A 1 29.94 2.74 -11.04
C MET A 1 29.36 2.54 -12.40
N ALA A 2 29.65 1.43 -13.05
CA ALA A 2 29.25 1.18 -14.42
C ALA A 2 29.00 -0.31 -14.68
N LEU A 3 28.24 -0.60 -15.72
CA LEU A 3 28.24 -1.90 -16.36
C LEU A 3 29.66 -2.17 -16.88
N LYS A 4 30.25 -3.29 -16.47
CA LYS A 4 31.59 -3.73 -16.88
C LYS A 4 31.55 -4.68 -18.04
N ARG A 5 30.66 -5.67 -17.97
CA ARG A 5 30.65 -6.77 -18.94
C ARG A 5 29.25 -7.33 -19.13
N ILE A 6 28.94 -7.74 -20.36
CA ILE A 6 27.75 -8.52 -20.66
C ILE A 6 28.12 -9.76 -21.46
N VAL A 7 27.61 -10.91 -21.04
CA VAL A 7 27.81 -12.19 -21.72
C VAL A 7 26.45 -12.78 -22.04
N LEU A 8 26.19 -13.04 -23.33
CA LEU A 8 24.96 -13.66 -23.81
C LEU A 8 25.27 -14.97 -24.49
N ARG A 9 24.48 -16.00 -24.23
CA ARG A 9 24.53 -17.29 -24.93
C ARG A 9 23.13 -17.73 -25.34
N ASP A 10 23.02 -18.12 -26.60
CA ASP A 10 21.77 -18.62 -27.21
C ASP A 10 20.54 -17.73 -26.93
N PHE A 11 20.73 -16.41 -27.02
CA PHE A 11 19.73 -15.39 -26.77
C PHE A 11 19.25 -14.76 -28.08
N VAL A 12 17.97 -14.94 -28.43
CA VAL A 12 17.35 -14.46 -29.68
C VAL A 12 18.16 -14.89 -30.91
N ILE A 13 18.92 -13.99 -31.53
CA ILE A 13 19.78 -14.25 -32.71
C ILE A 13 21.28 -14.27 -32.37
N VAL A 14 21.62 -14.20 -31.08
CA VAL A 14 22.99 -14.24 -30.56
C VAL A 14 23.33 -15.67 -30.16
N GLN A 15 24.34 -16.26 -30.81
CA GLN A 15 24.87 -17.55 -30.40
C GLN A 15 25.75 -17.40 -29.15
N SER A 16 26.72 -16.49 -29.20
CA SER A 16 27.61 -16.15 -28.10
C SER A 16 28.04 -14.71 -28.28
N LEU A 17 27.95 -13.92 -27.22
CA LEU A 17 28.44 -12.55 -27.15
C LEU A 17 29.16 -12.36 -25.83
N ASP A 18 30.27 -11.63 -25.89
CA ASP A 18 31.10 -11.30 -24.74
C ASP A 18 31.63 -9.89 -25.00
N LEU A 19 31.09 -8.90 -24.27
CA LEU A 19 31.42 -7.49 -24.46
C LEU A 19 31.82 -6.85 -23.14
N ASP A 20 32.98 -6.20 -23.17
CA ASP A 20 33.46 -5.33 -22.11
C ASP A 20 33.07 -3.88 -22.42
N TRP A 21 32.45 -3.24 -21.44
CA TRP A 21 32.01 -1.86 -21.52
C TRP A 21 33.00 -0.94 -20.82
N GLN A 22 33.11 0.27 -21.35
CA GLN A 22 33.93 1.33 -20.78
C GLN A 22 33.02 2.46 -20.29
N THR A 23 33.55 3.34 -19.43
CA THR A 23 32.88 4.58 -19.06
C THR A 23 32.84 5.56 -20.23
N GLY A 24 32.03 6.61 -20.13
CA GLY A 24 31.80 7.55 -21.22
C GLY A 24 30.56 7.21 -22.03
N PHE A 25 30.50 7.75 -23.24
CA PHE A 25 29.39 7.55 -24.17
C PHE A 25 29.71 6.46 -25.21
N THR A 26 29.01 5.33 -25.10
CA THR A 26 29.09 4.23 -26.05
C THR A 26 27.87 4.17 -26.97
N VAL A 27 28.11 3.95 -28.27
CA VAL A 27 27.05 3.83 -29.28
C VAL A 27 27.11 2.49 -30.01
N LEU A 28 25.94 1.89 -30.24
CA LEU A 28 25.73 0.73 -31.10
C LEU A 28 25.03 1.16 -32.40
N THR A 29 25.66 0.88 -33.56
CA THR A 29 25.11 1.15 -34.90
C THR A 29 24.97 -0.13 -35.72
N GLY A 30 24.53 -0.02 -36.98
CA GLY A 30 24.32 -1.17 -37.87
C GLY A 30 22.89 -1.67 -37.82
N GLU A 31 22.70 -2.94 -37.48
CA GLU A 31 21.38 -3.56 -37.32
C GLU A 31 20.75 -3.14 -35.99
N THR A 32 20.17 -1.93 -35.94
CA THR A 32 19.63 -1.30 -34.72
C THR A 32 18.62 -2.18 -33.97
N GLY A 33 17.76 -2.91 -34.67
CA GLY A 33 16.83 -3.86 -34.04
C GLY A 33 17.55 -4.98 -33.27
N ALA A 34 18.65 -5.50 -33.80
CA ALA A 34 19.48 -6.47 -33.10
C ALA A 34 20.27 -5.82 -31.95
N GLY A 35 20.77 -4.59 -32.14
CA GLY A 35 21.44 -3.82 -31.08
C GLY A 35 20.56 -3.56 -29.88
N LYS A 36 19.28 -3.21 -30.11
CA LYS A 36 18.28 -3.04 -29.05
C LYS A 36 18.05 -4.33 -28.29
N SER A 37 17.84 -5.45 -28.97
CA SER A 37 17.64 -6.72 -28.25
C SER A 37 18.88 -7.16 -27.48
N ILE A 38 20.07 -6.99 -28.07
CA ILE A 38 21.34 -7.34 -27.41
C ILE A 38 21.59 -6.52 -26.16
N MET A 39 21.31 -5.22 -26.19
CA MET A 39 21.64 -4.32 -25.11
C MET A 39 20.47 -4.13 -24.15
N LEU A 40 19.33 -3.64 -24.66
CA LEU A 40 18.18 -3.25 -23.86
C LEU A 40 17.45 -4.48 -23.30
N ASP A 41 17.02 -5.39 -24.17
CA ASP A 41 16.17 -6.52 -23.76
C ASP A 41 16.94 -7.48 -22.84
N ALA A 42 18.20 -7.75 -23.18
CA ALA A 42 19.06 -8.61 -22.35
C ALA A 42 19.30 -8.01 -20.95
N LEU A 43 19.61 -6.70 -20.86
CA LEU A 43 19.79 -6.04 -19.57
C LEU A 43 18.49 -5.96 -18.78
N GLN A 44 17.36 -5.64 -19.42
CA GLN A 44 16.05 -5.67 -18.73
C GLN A 44 15.76 -7.06 -18.14
N LEU A 45 16.06 -8.13 -18.89
CA LEU A 45 15.89 -9.49 -18.41
C LEU A 45 16.84 -9.79 -17.25
N VAL A 46 18.14 -9.49 -17.33
CA VAL A 46 19.05 -9.76 -16.21
C VAL A 46 18.69 -8.95 -14.96
N LEU A 47 18.04 -7.80 -15.13
CA LEU A 47 17.53 -6.93 -14.06
C LEU A 47 16.10 -7.25 -13.59
N GLY A 48 15.56 -8.44 -13.89
CA GLY A 48 14.30 -8.90 -13.29
C GLY A 48 13.03 -8.55 -14.07
N ALA A 49 13.10 -8.13 -15.34
CA ALA A 49 11.93 -8.03 -16.21
C ALA A 49 11.23 -9.38 -16.43
N ARG A 50 10.02 -9.39 -16.98
CA ARG A 50 9.31 -10.64 -17.26
C ARG A 50 10.01 -11.38 -18.40
N ALA A 51 10.34 -12.65 -18.18
CA ALA A 51 10.93 -13.53 -19.19
C ALA A 51 9.84 -14.24 -20.00
N ASP A 52 10.10 -14.44 -21.29
CA ASP A 52 9.30 -15.26 -22.21
C ASP A 52 10.21 -16.33 -22.83
N ALA A 53 9.67 -17.49 -23.20
CA ALA A 53 10.40 -18.53 -23.92
C ALA A 53 10.92 -18.06 -25.29
N GLN A 54 10.28 -17.06 -25.91
CA GLN A 54 10.68 -16.49 -27.21
C GLN A 54 12.09 -15.87 -27.22
N VAL A 55 12.66 -15.59 -26.04
CA VAL A 55 14.03 -15.06 -25.95
C VAL A 55 15.09 -16.14 -26.12
N VAL A 56 14.70 -17.41 -26.04
CA VAL A 56 15.60 -18.55 -26.28
C VAL A 56 15.76 -18.75 -27.77
N ARG A 57 17.01 -18.80 -28.24
CA ARG A 57 17.32 -19.04 -29.64
C ARG A 57 16.71 -20.36 -30.11
N GLU A 58 16.11 -20.34 -31.29
CA GLU A 58 15.43 -21.51 -31.85
C GLU A 58 16.38 -22.73 -31.92
N GLY A 59 15.88 -23.89 -31.49
CA GLY A 59 16.65 -25.14 -31.42
C GLY A 59 17.58 -25.26 -30.21
N CYS A 60 17.64 -24.25 -29.33
CA CYS A 60 18.47 -24.28 -28.11
C CYS A 60 17.63 -24.61 -26.86
N PRO A 61 18.21 -25.28 -25.86
CA PRO A 61 17.46 -25.67 -24.66
C PRO A 61 17.21 -24.50 -23.69
N GLN A 62 18.10 -23.50 -23.67
CA GLN A 62 18.04 -22.35 -22.77
C GLN A 62 18.87 -21.18 -23.31
N ALA A 63 18.53 -19.96 -22.88
CA ALA A 63 19.34 -18.76 -23.01
C ALA A 63 20.02 -18.43 -21.67
N ASP A 64 21.27 -17.97 -21.71
CA ASP A 64 22.06 -17.54 -20.56
C ASP A 64 22.49 -16.09 -20.72
N ILE A 65 22.14 -15.25 -19.76
CA ILE A 65 22.39 -13.81 -19.75
C ILE A 65 23.14 -13.48 -18.46
N CYS A 66 24.37 -13.00 -18.59
CA CYS A 66 25.17 -12.53 -17.47
C CYS A 66 25.52 -11.05 -17.67
N ALA A 67 25.44 -10.27 -16.59
CA ALA A 67 25.93 -8.90 -16.56
C ALA A 67 26.74 -8.68 -15.28
N GLU A 68 27.84 -7.95 -15.43
CA GLU A 68 28.78 -7.63 -14.38
C GLU A 68 28.79 -6.11 -14.18
N PHE A 69 28.67 -5.67 -12.93
CA PHE A 69 28.65 -4.26 -12.55
C PHE A 69 29.68 -4.00 -11.45
N ASP A 70 30.16 -2.76 -11.35
CA ASP A 70 30.73 -2.29 -10.09
C ASP A 70 29.68 -2.39 -8.97
N CYS A 71 30.04 -2.92 -7.80
CA CYS A 71 29.13 -2.97 -6.65
C CYS A 71 29.03 -1.59 -5.95
N PRO A 72 27.85 -0.94 -5.92
CA PRO A 72 27.65 0.32 -5.20
C PRO A 72 27.76 0.16 -3.68
N SER A 73 28.47 1.09 -3.01
CA SER A 73 28.61 1.10 -1.54
C SER A 73 27.27 1.08 -0.80
N HIS A 74 26.26 1.79 -1.32
CA HIS A 74 24.93 1.85 -0.72
C HIS A 74 24.12 0.55 -0.81
N LEU A 75 24.54 -0.42 -1.65
CA LEU A 75 23.87 -1.73 -1.75
C LEU A 75 24.46 -2.79 -0.82
N HIS A 76 25.55 -2.50 -0.12
CA HIS A 76 26.24 -3.49 0.73
C HIS A 76 25.36 -3.99 1.87
N GLU A 77 24.67 -3.07 2.56
CA GLU A 77 23.74 -3.40 3.64
C GLU A 77 22.59 -4.29 3.13
N TRP A 78 21.96 -3.90 2.02
CA TRP A 78 20.88 -4.69 1.43
C TRP A 78 21.32 -6.09 0.97
N LEU A 79 22.53 -6.21 0.41
CA LEU A 79 23.10 -7.50 0.02
C LEU A 79 23.28 -8.42 1.23
N GLU A 80 23.81 -7.88 2.34
CA GLU A 80 24.00 -8.62 3.59
C GLU A 80 22.68 -9.07 4.21
N GLU A 81 21.71 -8.16 4.34
CA GLU A 81 20.37 -8.47 4.84
C GLU A 81 19.65 -9.50 3.97
N SER A 82 19.89 -9.47 2.65
CA SER A 82 19.32 -10.40 1.69
C SER A 82 20.07 -11.73 1.58
N GLY A 83 21.19 -11.90 2.29
CA GLY A 83 22.00 -13.13 2.31
C GLY A 83 22.91 -13.34 1.09
N PHE A 84 23.26 -12.27 0.38
CA PHE A 84 24.20 -12.30 -0.76
C PHE A 84 25.62 -11.90 -0.33
N ALA A 85 26.63 -12.51 -0.95
CA ALA A 85 28.02 -12.18 -0.69
C ALA A 85 28.36 -10.74 -1.17
N GLN A 86 29.00 -9.96 -0.30
CA GLN A 86 29.57 -8.67 -0.66
C GLN A 86 30.89 -8.88 -1.41
N GLU A 87 30.89 -8.62 -2.69
CA GLU A 87 32.06 -8.66 -3.56
C GLU A 87 32.28 -7.27 -4.20
N GLN A 88 33.49 -7.03 -4.73
CA GLN A 88 33.78 -5.76 -5.43
C GLN A 88 32.92 -5.60 -6.69
N ASP A 89 32.62 -6.72 -7.34
CA ASP A 89 31.80 -6.80 -8.53
C ASP A 89 30.47 -7.45 -8.20
N LEU A 90 29.40 -6.97 -8.84
CA LEU A 90 28.07 -7.52 -8.74
C LEU A 90 27.76 -8.30 -10.02
N LEU A 91 27.68 -9.61 -9.87
CA LEU A 91 27.50 -10.55 -10.96
C LEU A 91 26.06 -11.04 -10.98
N LEU A 92 25.30 -10.54 -11.95
CA LEU A 92 23.91 -10.90 -12.17
C LEU A 92 23.82 -11.91 -13.30
N ARG A 93 23.15 -13.04 -13.05
CA ARG A 93 22.94 -14.08 -14.06
C ARG A 93 21.48 -14.48 -14.12
N ARG A 94 20.96 -14.65 -15.34
CA ARG A 94 19.62 -15.16 -15.58
C ARG A 94 19.64 -16.20 -16.69
N VAL A 95 19.06 -17.36 -16.39
CA VAL A 95 18.89 -18.47 -17.33
C VAL A 95 17.40 -18.66 -17.58
N ILE A 96 17.02 -18.76 -18.85
CA ILE A 96 15.63 -18.94 -19.30
C ILE A 96 15.58 -20.18 -20.17
N ASP A 97 14.78 -21.18 -19.80
CA ASP A 97 14.61 -22.39 -20.60
C ASP A 97 13.57 -22.21 -21.72
N SER A 98 13.57 -23.11 -22.70
CA SER A 98 12.63 -23.10 -23.82
C SER A 98 11.16 -23.32 -23.41
N LEU A 99 10.90 -23.68 -22.15
CA LEU A 99 9.56 -23.80 -21.56
C LEU A 99 9.15 -22.52 -20.81
N GLY A 100 9.99 -21.49 -20.80
CA GLY A 100 9.76 -20.20 -20.16
C GLY A 100 10.09 -20.17 -18.65
N ARG A 101 10.63 -21.25 -18.07
CA ARG A 101 11.09 -21.23 -16.68
C ARG A 101 12.37 -20.42 -16.59
N SER A 102 12.37 -19.46 -15.68
CA SER A 102 13.49 -18.56 -15.46
C SER A 102 14.10 -18.78 -14.08
N ARG A 103 15.43 -18.86 -14.03
CA ARG A 103 16.24 -18.93 -12.81
C ARG A 103 17.23 -17.77 -12.80
N ALA A 104 17.47 -17.21 -11.63
CA ALA A 104 18.30 -16.02 -11.44
C ALA A 104 19.29 -16.23 -10.31
N TRP A 105 20.44 -15.55 -10.41
CA TRP A 105 21.50 -15.56 -9.41
C TRP A 105 22.11 -14.17 -9.24
N ILE A 106 22.53 -13.87 -8.01
CA ILE A 106 23.32 -12.71 -7.62
C ILE A 106 24.58 -13.26 -6.94
N ASN A 107 25.77 -12.94 -7.46
CA ASN A 107 27.06 -13.42 -6.95
C ASN A 107 27.07 -14.95 -6.70
N GLY A 108 26.53 -15.70 -7.67
CA GLY A 108 26.45 -17.17 -7.62
C GLY A 108 25.35 -17.75 -6.72
N SER A 109 24.66 -16.95 -5.92
CA SER A 109 23.58 -17.40 -5.04
C SER A 109 22.20 -17.23 -5.71
N PRO A 110 21.25 -18.18 -5.55
CA PRO A 110 19.92 -18.08 -6.15
C PRO A 110 19.18 -16.82 -5.70
N ALA A 111 18.54 -16.12 -6.64
CA ALA A 111 17.82 -14.88 -6.39
C ALA A 111 16.43 -14.87 -7.02
N THR A 112 15.53 -14.07 -6.46
CA THR A 112 14.20 -13.83 -7.02
C THR A 112 14.20 -12.71 -8.05
N ALA A 113 13.22 -12.70 -8.96
CA ALA A 113 13.06 -11.60 -9.92
C ALA A 113 12.80 -10.24 -9.24
N THR A 114 12.16 -10.25 -8.06
CA THR A 114 11.93 -9.04 -7.27
C THR A 114 13.23 -8.46 -6.72
N GLN A 115 14.14 -9.30 -6.23
CA GLN A 115 15.47 -8.88 -5.77
C GLN A 115 16.31 -8.33 -6.93
N LEU A 116 16.27 -8.97 -8.10
CA LEU A 116 16.93 -8.43 -9.31
C LEU A 116 16.37 -7.07 -9.72
N ARG A 117 15.05 -6.89 -9.64
CA ARG A 117 14.40 -5.62 -9.98
C ARG A 117 14.80 -4.50 -9.03
N HIS A 118 14.88 -4.80 -7.74
CA HIS A 118 15.38 -3.85 -6.74
C HIS A 118 16.80 -3.38 -7.05
N LEU A 119 17.70 -4.31 -7.41
CA LEU A 119 19.05 -3.97 -7.85
C LEU A 119 19.06 -3.19 -9.17
N GLY A 120 18.23 -3.60 -10.13
CA GLY A 120 18.13 -2.95 -11.45
C GLY A 120 17.80 -1.46 -11.35
N ASP A 121 16.83 -1.10 -10.50
CA ASP A 121 16.42 0.30 -10.27
C ASP A 121 17.57 1.18 -9.74
N GLN A 122 18.61 0.58 -9.16
CA GLN A 122 19.78 1.27 -8.59
C GLN A 122 21.03 1.24 -9.49
N LEU A 123 21.10 0.30 -10.44
CA LEU A 123 22.27 0.10 -11.29
C LEU A 123 22.14 0.80 -12.64
N ILE A 124 20.98 0.65 -13.30
CA ILE A 124 20.74 1.14 -14.66
C ILE A 124 19.46 1.96 -14.70
N ASP A 125 19.53 3.15 -15.28
CA ASP A 125 18.33 3.91 -15.68
C ASP A 125 18.13 3.81 -17.20
N ILE A 126 16.95 3.34 -17.62
CA ILE A 126 16.63 3.06 -19.03
C ILE A 126 15.65 4.12 -19.54
N HIS A 127 16.14 5.04 -20.36
CA HIS A 127 15.39 6.08 -21.04
C HIS A 127 14.95 5.63 -22.45
N GLY A 128 13.72 5.13 -22.55
CA GLY A 128 13.06 4.80 -23.82
C GLY A 128 11.54 4.93 -23.70
N GLN A 129 10.76 4.26 -24.55
CA GLN A 129 9.28 4.28 -24.49
C GLN A 129 8.73 3.93 -23.09
N HIS A 130 9.46 3.12 -22.32
CA HIS A 130 9.07 2.68 -20.96
C HIS A 130 9.46 3.65 -19.84
N ALA A 131 10.53 4.46 -19.98
CA ALA A 131 10.93 5.45 -18.96
C ALA A 131 9.83 6.46 -18.65
N TRP A 132 9.03 6.79 -19.67
CA TRP A 132 7.94 7.74 -19.54
C TRP A 132 6.89 7.28 -18.57
N GLN A 133 6.60 5.99 -18.56
CA GLN A 133 5.60 5.43 -17.66
C GLN A 133 6.01 5.68 -16.20
N SER A 134 7.31 5.62 -15.89
CA SER A 134 7.81 6.02 -14.56
C SER A 134 7.57 7.51 -14.27
N LEU A 135 7.95 8.41 -15.19
CA LEU A 135 7.79 9.87 -15.03
C LEU A 135 6.32 10.34 -14.99
N THR A 136 5.38 9.52 -15.47
CA THR A 136 3.94 9.80 -15.33
C THR A 136 3.39 9.48 -13.94
N ARG A 137 4.13 8.75 -13.10
CA ARG A 137 3.70 8.42 -11.73
C ARG A 137 3.94 9.62 -10.81
N PRO A 138 2.92 10.07 -10.04
CA PRO A 138 3.07 11.17 -9.09
C PRO A 138 4.20 10.96 -8.07
N ASP A 139 4.40 9.71 -7.62
CA ASP A 139 5.47 9.38 -6.67
C ASP A 139 6.88 9.60 -7.24
N ALA A 140 7.08 9.24 -8.52
CA ALA A 140 8.36 9.40 -9.19
C ALA A 140 8.63 10.87 -9.52
N ALA A 141 7.61 11.61 -9.98
CA ALA A 141 7.71 13.04 -10.21
C ALA A 141 8.05 13.80 -8.91
N ARG A 142 7.45 13.40 -7.79
CA ARG A 142 7.77 13.94 -6.46
C ARG A 142 9.19 13.63 -6.04
N ALA A 143 9.60 12.36 -6.13
CA ALA A 143 10.95 11.95 -5.77
C ALA A 143 11.99 12.73 -6.59
N MET A 144 11.76 12.93 -7.89
CA MET A 144 12.64 13.72 -8.75
C MET A 144 12.72 15.18 -8.32
N LEU A 145 11.59 15.82 -8.00
CA LEU A 145 11.58 17.20 -7.51
C LEU A 145 12.31 17.31 -6.17
N ASP A 146 12.07 16.38 -5.25
CA ASP A 146 12.68 16.36 -3.93
C ASP A 146 14.20 16.18 -4.03
N THR A 147 14.67 15.23 -4.84
CA THR A 147 16.10 15.03 -5.09
C THR A 147 16.73 16.26 -5.73
N TYR A 148 16.08 16.87 -6.74
CA TYR A 148 16.58 18.10 -7.38
C TYR A 148 16.62 19.31 -6.43
N GLY A 149 15.65 19.40 -5.52
CA GLY A 149 15.62 20.42 -4.49
C GLY A 149 16.57 20.18 -3.32
N GLY A 150 17.19 18.99 -3.21
CA GLY A 150 17.94 18.58 -2.03
C GLY A 150 17.04 18.45 -0.78
N ILE A 151 15.80 18.01 -0.97
CA ILE A 151 14.75 17.98 0.05
C ILE A 151 14.79 16.66 0.80
N GLU A 152 15.14 16.71 2.08
CA GLU A 152 15.15 15.54 2.95
C GLU A 152 13.76 15.25 3.54
N THR A 153 13.19 14.08 3.22
CA THR A 153 11.82 13.70 3.64
C THR A 153 11.77 12.69 4.79
N ALA A 154 12.93 12.27 5.33
CA ALA A 154 13.00 11.23 6.36
C ALA A 154 12.27 11.64 7.65
N GLN A 155 12.44 12.89 8.10
CA GLN A 155 11.76 13.40 9.29
C GLN A 155 10.24 13.44 9.11
N LEU A 156 9.75 13.85 7.93
CA LEU A 156 8.33 13.89 7.62
C LEU A 156 7.69 12.49 7.71
N LYS A 157 8.36 11.47 7.16
CA LYS A 157 7.91 10.07 7.24
C LYS A 157 7.83 9.59 8.70
N SER A 158 8.84 9.90 9.52
CA SER A 158 8.85 9.54 10.94
C SER A 158 7.70 10.21 11.71
N LEU A 159 7.46 11.51 11.50
CA LEU A 159 6.35 12.24 12.13
C LEU A 159 4.97 11.73 11.67
N TRP A 160 4.84 11.33 10.41
CA TRP A 160 3.61 10.72 9.91
C TRP A 160 3.32 9.37 10.60
N LEU A 161 4.35 8.53 10.81
CA LEU A 161 4.19 7.27 11.53
C LEU A 161 3.76 7.48 12.98
N ASP A 162 4.39 8.42 13.69
CA ASP A 162 4.04 8.80 15.06
C ASP A 162 2.59 9.29 15.14
N TRP A 163 2.18 10.20 14.24
CA TRP A 163 0.80 10.65 14.16
C TRP A 163 -0.18 9.50 13.88
N ARG A 164 0.13 8.62 12.92
CA ARG A 164 -0.75 7.50 12.56
C ARG A 164 -0.93 6.52 13.71
N GLN A 165 0.12 6.25 14.48
CA GLN A 165 0.07 5.39 15.67
C GLN A 165 -0.81 6.00 16.76
N ASN A 166 -0.64 7.28 17.07
CA ASN A 166 -1.47 7.97 18.07
C ASN A 166 -2.94 8.07 17.63
N HIS A 167 -3.19 8.31 16.35
CA HIS A 167 -4.54 8.32 15.78
C HIS A 167 -5.22 6.95 15.89
N GLN A 168 -4.50 5.86 15.58
CA GLN A 168 -5.01 4.51 15.74
C GLN A 168 -5.29 4.16 17.22
N ALA A 169 -4.42 4.58 18.14
CA ALA A 169 -4.62 4.38 19.57
C ALA A 169 -5.86 5.13 20.09
N LEU A 170 -6.10 6.35 19.60
CA LEU A 170 -7.30 7.13 19.94
C LEU A 170 -8.58 6.46 19.41
N GLU A 171 -8.59 6.01 18.16
CA GLU A 171 -9.74 5.29 17.57
C GLU A 171 -10.06 3.99 18.34
N GLN A 172 -9.03 3.23 18.73
CA GLN A 172 -9.18 2.05 19.58
C GLN A 172 -9.76 2.41 20.96
N ALA A 173 -9.29 3.49 21.58
CA ALA A 173 -9.81 3.94 22.86
C ALA A 173 -11.26 4.44 22.78
N LEU A 174 -11.63 5.16 21.72
CA LEU A 174 -13.01 5.64 21.49
C LEU A 174 -13.97 4.48 21.25
N SER A 175 -13.60 3.52 20.39
CA SER A 175 -14.42 2.33 20.15
C SER A 175 -14.55 1.45 21.39
N ALA A 176 -13.50 1.34 22.21
CA ALA A 176 -13.57 0.69 23.51
C ALA A 176 -14.50 1.45 24.46
N GLN A 177 -14.45 2.78 24.52
CA GLN A 177 -15.31 3.62 25.35
C GLN A 177 -16.79 3.44 25.02
N ASP A 178 -17.17 3.40 23.74
CA ASP A 178 -18.56 3.18 23.32
C ASP A 178 -19.09 1.81 23.79
N ASN A 179 -18.26 0.77 23.71
CA ASN A 179 -18.62 -0.56 24.19
C ASN A 179 -18.72 -0.60 25.73
N LEU A 180 -17.76 0.00 26.43
CA LEU A 180 -17.75 0.10 27.89
C LEU A 180 -18.98 0.88 28.40
N GLN A 181 -19.39 1.95 27.72
CA GLN A 181 -20.54 2.75 28.09
C GLN A 181 -21.86 1.96 27.97
N ARG A 182 -22.04 1.19 26.89
CA ARG A 182 -23.21 0.31 26.71
C ARG A 182 -23.26 -0.79 27.77
N GLU A 183 -22.11 -1.39 28.06
CA GLU A 183 -21.99 -2.43 29.08
C GLU A 183 -22.30 -1.86 30.48
N ARG A 184 -21.83 -0.65 30.76
CA ARG A 184 -22.12 0.08 31.99
C ARG A 184 -23.62 0.35 32.15
N GLU A 185 -24.28 0.86 31.12
CA GLU A 185 -25.73 1.11 31.14
C GLU A 185 -26.53 -0.19 31.37
N ARG A 186 -26.10 -1.28 30.73
CA ARG A 186 -26.70 -2.62 30.92
C ARG A 186 -26.57 -3.08 32.37
N LEU A 187 -25.36 -3.05 32.94
CA LEU A 187 -25.10 -3.47 34.32
C LEU A 187 -25.82 -2.58 35.32
N GLN A 188 -25.82 -1.25 35.13
CA GLN A 188 -26.55 -0.33 35.99
C GLN A 188 -28.06 -0.62 36.01
N TRP A 189 -28.65 -0.89 34.84
CA TRP A 189 -30.05 -1.28 34.76
C TRP A 189 -30.32 -2.60 35.50
N GLN A 190 -29.50 -3.64 35.26
CA GLN A 190 -29.62 -4.94 35.92
C GLN A 190 -29.45 -4.86 37.44
N ILE A 191 -28.45 -4.10 37.90
CA ILE A 191 -28.22 -3.81 39.32
C ILE A 191 -29.45 -3.11 39.88
N SER A 192 -29.90 -1.99 39.29
CA SER A 192 -31.04 -1.22 39.81
C SER A 192 -32.32 -2.05 39.95
N GLU A 193 -32.47 -3.06 39.11
CA GLU A 193 -33.64 -3.91 39.06
C GLU A 193 -33.60 -5.00 40.13
N LEU A 194 -32.42 -5.60 40.38
CA LEU A 194 -32.21 -6.60 41.41
C LEU A 194 -32.05 -5.96 42.81
N ASP A 195 -31.51 -4.75 42.89
CA ASP A 195 -31.37 -3.97 44.13
C ASP A 195 -32.74 -3.56 44.70
N LYS A 196 -33.78 -3.40 43.86
CA LYS A 196 -35.18 -3.23 44.33
C LYS A 196 -35.68 -4.41 45.16
N LEU A 197 -35.26 -5.63 44.84
CA LEU A 197 -35.54 -6.81 45.66
C LEU A 197 -34.69 -6.79 46.93
N SER A 198 -33.49 -6.19 46.89
CA SER A 198 -32.52 -6.17 47.99
C SER A 198 -32.30 -7.58 48.59
N PRO A 199 -31.96 -8.60 47.77
CA PRO A 199 -31.86 -9.97 48.23
C PRO A 199 -30.69 -10.11 49.22
N ARG A 200 -30.95 -10.63 50.41
CA ARG A 200 -29.89 -10.94 51.38
C ARG A 200 -29.41 -12.39 51.21
N ALA A 201 -28.18 -12.64 51.64
CA ALA A 201 -27.69 -14.01 51.78
C ALA A 201 -28.60 -14.76 52.77
N GLU A 202 -28.89 -16.03 52.48
CA GLU A 202 -29.69 -16.95 53.32
C GLU A 202 -31.18 -16.58 53.52
N GLU A 203 -31.63 -15.41 53.06
CA GLU A 203 -33.04 -14.97 53.16
C GLU A 203 -33.99 -15.90 52.39
N TRP A 204 -33.58 -16.39 51.22
CA TRP A 204 -34.40 -17.30 50.42
C TRP A 204 -34.73 -18.60 51.16
N ASP A 205 -33.74 -19.19 51.82
CA ASP A 205 -33.92 -20.46 52.54
C ASP A 205 -34.89 -20.28 53.72
N GLU A 206 -34.78 -19.15 54.43
CA GLU A 206 -35.69 -18.78 55.50
C GLU A 206 -37.12 -18.54 54.99
N LEU A 207 -37.27 -17.75 53.92
CA LEU A 207 -38.57 -17.44 53.32
C LEU A 207 -39.25 -18.70 52.79
N ASN A 208 -38.52 -19.55 52.07
CA ASN A 208 -39.04 -20.79 51.50
C ASN A 208 -39.45 -21.79 52.59
N ALA A 209 -38.67 -21.92 53.66
CA ALA A 209 -39.01 -22.77 54.80
C ALA A 209 -40.26 -22.24 55.54
N GLN A 210 -40.36 -20.92 55.75
CA GLN A 210 -41.52 -20.29 56.39
C GLN A 210 -42.79 -20.45 55.54
N HIS A 211 -42.72 -20.15 54.25
CA HIS A 211 -43.84 -20.31 53.32
C HIS A 211 -44.29 -21.78 53.25
N THR A 212 -43.38 -22.74 53.16
CA THR A 212 -43.73 -24.17 53.14
C THR A 212 -44.49 -24.58 54.41
N ARG A 213 -44.05 -24.11 55.58
CA ARG A 213 -44.71 -24.39 56.85
C ARG A 213 -46.12 -23.80 56.92
N LEU A 214 -46.28 -22.53 56.52
CA LEU A 214 -47.57 -21.84 56.57
C LEU A 214 -48.55 -22.35 55.51
N SER A 215 -48.07 -22.61 54.29
CA SER A 215 -48.87 -23.20 53.22
C SER A 215 -49.39 -24.60 53.57
N HIS A 216 -48.56 -25.44 54.21
CA HIS A 216 -49.01 -26.73 54.73
C HIS A 216 -50.06 -26.56 55.83
N ALA A 217 -49.86 -25.62 56.75
CA ALA A 217 -50.84 -25.34 57.80
C ALA A 217 -52.18 -24.84 57.22
N GLN A 218 -52.15 -23.98 56.20
CA GLN A 218 -53.35 -23.49 55.50
C GLN A 218 -54.06 -24.65 54.79
N THR A 219 -53.33 -25.50 54.08
CA THR A 219 -53.88 -26.68 53.40
C THR A 219 -54.58 -27.64 54.38
N LEU A 220 -54.00 -27.83 55.57
CA LEU A 220 -54.59 -28.64 56.63
C LEU A 220 -55.87 -28.00 57.20
N MET A 221 -55.88 -26.69 57.40
CA MET A 221 -57.06 -25.95 57.85
C MET A 221 -58.19 -26.01 56.82
N ASP A 222 -57.88 -25.75 55.54
CA ASP A 222 -58.85 -25.83 54.44
C ASP A 222 -59.45 -27.24 54.30
N SER A 223 -58.61 -28.27 54.48
CA SER A 223 -59.05 -29.67 54.47
C SER A 223 -59.98 -29.99 55.64
N ALA A 224 -59.64 -29.53 56.85
CA ALA A 224 -60.47 -29.71 58.04
C ALA A 224 -61.80 -28.95 57.94
N GLN A 225 -61.79 -27.73 57.39
CA GLN A 225 -62.99 -26.92 57.17
C GLN A 225 -63.88 -27.53 56.08
N SER A 226 -63.30 -27.99 54.97
CA SER A 226 -64.02 -28.70 53.91
C SER A 226 -64.64 -30.00 54.44
N CYS A 227 -63.92 -30.74 55.30
CA CYS A 227 -64.45 -31.94 55.94
C CYS A 227 -65.63 -31.62 56.87
N LEU A 228 -65.53 -30.57 57.68
CA LEU A 228 -66.66 -30.11 58.50
C LEU A 228 -67.88 -29.75 57.65
N GLN A 229 -67.67 -29.02 56.55
CA GLN A 229 -68.77 -28.68 55.63
C GLN A 229 -69.45 -29.94 55.08
N LEU A 230 -68.69 -30.95 54.63
CA LEU A 230 -69.25 -32.22 54.14
C LEU A 230 -70.01 -33.02 55.22
N LEU A 231 -69.69 -32.81 56.50
CA LEU A 231 -70.37 -33.47 57.61
C LEU A 231 -71.61 -32.70 58.08
N GLU A 232 -71.58 -31.38 58.06
CA GLU A 232 -72.59 -30.48 58.65
C GLU A 232 -73.59 -29.87 57.67
N ASP A 233 -73.32 -29.86 56.36
CA ASP A 233 -74.17 -29.18 55.37
C ASP A 233 -75.64 -29.59 55.47
N ASP A 234 -76.54 -28.62 55.56
CA ASP A 234 -77.96 -28.85 55.90
C ASP A 234 -78.72 -29.63 54.81
N ASP A 235 -78.31 -29.50 53.54
CA ASP A 235 -78.96 -30.14 52.39
C ASP A 235 -78.25 -31.45 51.96
N SER A 236 -76.93 -31.54 52.14
CA SER A 236 -76.10 -32.61 51.59
C SER A 236 -75.13 -33.28 52.57
N GLY A 237 -75.08 -32.81 53.82
CA GLY A 237 -74.17 -33.31 54.85
C GLY A 237 -74.54 -34.71 55.35
N ALA A 238 -73.55 -35.49 55.78
CA ALA A 238 -73.77 -36.86 56.21
C ALA A 238 -74.53 -36.99 57.55
N ALA A 239 -74.46 -35.98 58.43
CA ALA A 239 -75.03 -36.04 59.79
C ALA A 239 -76.56 -36.16 59.79
N THR A 240 -77.26 -35.30 59.05
CA THR A 240 -78.72 -35.20 59.06
C THR A 240 -79.41 -36.45 58.46
N PRO A 241 -79.03 -36.96 57.28
CA PRO A 241 -79.59 -38.18 56.72
C PRO A 241 -79.32 -39.41 57.58
N LEU A 242 -78.11 -39.51 58.17
CA LEU A 242 -77.75 -40.62 59.06
C LEU A 242 -78.58 -40.61 60.35
N GLY A 243 -78.78 -39.44 60.96
CA GLY A 243 -79.65 -39.27 62.11
C GLY A 243 -81.12 -39.61 61.81
N ARG A 244 -81.62 -39.23 60.63
CA ARG A 244 -82.97 -39.61 60.17
C ARG A 244 -83.10 -41.13 59.95
N ALA A 245 -82.11 -41.77 59.33
CA ALA A 245 -82.11 -43.21 59.11
C ALA A 245 -82.12 -43.99 60.44
N HIS A 246 -81.35 -43.53 61.43
CA HIS A 246 -81.37 -44.06 62.79
C HIS A 246 -82.78 -43.97 63.41
N HIS A 247 -83.40 -42.78 63.40
CA HIS A 247 -84.73 -42.57 64.00
C HIS A 247 -85.83 -43.39 63.31
N LEU A 248 -85.78 -43.55 61.99
CA LEU A 248 -86.77 -44.33 61.23
C LEU A 248 -86.77 -45.81 61.63
N LEU A 249 -85.61 -46.41 61.90
CA LEU A 249 -85.53 -47.80 62.37
C LEU A 249 -85.89 -47.90 63.85
N GLN A 250 -85.42 -46.95 64.66
CA GLN A 250 -85.69 -46.90 66.10
C GLN A 250 -87.19 -46.85 66.41
N ASP A 251 -87.96 -46.07 65.65
CA ASP A 251 -89.41 -45.96 65.83
C ASP A 251 -90.17 -47.28 65.56
N GLN A 252 -89.59 -48.19 64.78
CA GLN A 252 -90.23 -49.44 64.35
C GLN A 252 -89.73 -50.68 65.12
N GLU A 253 -88.84 -50.53 66.11
CA GLU A 253 -88.28 -51.63 66.93
C GLU A 253 -89.36 -52.47 67.62
N HIS A 254 -90.49 -51.84 67.98
CA HIS A 254 -91.63 -52.52 68.60
C HIS A 254 -92.38 -53.46 67.65
N LEU A 255 -92.19 -53.31 66.33
CA LEU A 255 -92.80 -54.15 65.29
C LEU A 255 -91.82 -55.21 64.76
N GLU A 256 -90.54 -54.86 64.58
CA GLU A 256 -89.49 -55.75 64.07
C GLU A 256 -88.25 -55.72 64.98
N PRO A 257 -88.07 -56.70 65.89
CA PRO A 257 -86.98 -56.70 66.86
C PRO A 257 -85.57 -56.75 66.25
N GLU A 258 -85.39 -57.28 65.03
CA GLU A 258 -84.08 -57.29 64.37
C GLU A 258 -83.55 -55.88 64.08
N PHE A 259 -84.44 -54.88 63.94
CA PHE A 259 -84.08 -53.49 63.69
C PHE A 259 -83.32 -52.85 64.84
N GLN A 260 -83.48 -53.33 66.08
CA GLN A 260 -82.76 -52.83 67.24
C GLN A 260 -81.23 -52.91 67.03
N SER A 261 -80.76 -54.05 66.53
CA SER A 261 -79.32 -54.26 66.28
C SER A 261 -78.76 -53.32 65.20
N ILE A 262 -79.57 -52.97 64.20
CA ILE A 262 -79.18 -52.07 63.10
C ILE A 262 -79.25 -50.61 63.56
N ALA A 263 -80.28 -50.24 64.34
CA ALA A 263 -80.40 -48.93 64.96
C ALA A 263 -79.23 -48.65 65.91
N ASP A 264 -78.83 -49.60 66.75
CA ASP A 264 -77.66 -49.46 67.63
C ASP A 264 -76.37 -49.15 66.84
N VAL A 265 -76.15 -49.83 65.70
CA VAL A 265 -75.00 -49.55 64.80
C VAL A 265 -75.10 -48.15 64.20
N LEU A 266 -76.27 -47.74 63.70
CA LEU A 266 -76.47 -46.40 63.15
C LEU A 266 -76.31 -45.31 64.23
N GLY A 267 -76.80 -45.54 65.45
CA GLY A 267 -76.63 -44.65 66.59
C GLY A 267 -75.16 -44.49 66.99
N SER A 268 -74.39 -45.58 66.96
CA SER A 268 -72.93 -45.51 67.14
C SER A 268 -72.25 -44.70 66.05
N CYS A 269 -72.65 -44.85 64.79
CA CYS A 269 -72.12 -44.05 63.68
C CYS A 269 -72.43 -42.55 63.84
N VAL A 270 -73.64 -42.19 64.30
CA VAL A 270 -74.03 -40.80 64.60
C VAL A 270 -73.16 -40.22 65.72
N ALA A 271 -72.95 -40.98 66.80
CA ALA A 271 -72.08 -40.55 67.91
C ALA A 271 -70.62 -40.34 67.45
N GLN A 272 -70.05 -41.30 66.72
CA GLN A 272 -68.69 -41.19 66.17
C GLN A 272 -68.52 -40.01 65.21
N LEU A 273 -69.55 -39.73 64.39
CA LEU A 273 -69.56 -38.57 63.51
C LEU A 273 -69.56 -37.25 64.31
N HIS A 274 -70.36 -37.16 65.37
CA HIS A 274 -70.36 -35.98 66.25
C HIS A 274 -69.02 -35.77 66.96
N ASP A 275 -68.36 -36.84 67.40
CA ASP A 275 -67.04 -36.77 68.03
C ASP A 275 -65.95 -36.31 67.04
N ALA A 276 -65.96 -36.83 65.81
CA ALA A 276 -65.05 -36.41 64.75
C ALA A 276 -65.23 -34.92 64.41
N ARG A 277 -66.48 -34.47 64.32
CA ARG A 277 -66.84 -33.06 64.11
C ARG A 277 -66.37 -32.17 65.26
N HIS A 278 -66.61 -32.58 66.51
CA HIS A 278 -66.14 -31.83 67.67
C HIS A 278 -64.61 -31.72 67.68
N SER A 279 -63.91 -32.80 67.32
CA SER A 279 -62.46 -32.85 67.21
C SER A 279 -61.94 -31.91 66.11
N LEU A 280 -62.57 -31.89 64.94
CA LEU A 280 -62.22 -30.99 63.82
C LEU A 280 -62.48 -29.51 64.18
N GLN A 281 -63.60 -29.20 64.83
CA GLN A 281 -63.89 -27.84 65.32
C GLN A 281 -62.88 -27.40 66.38
N ALA A 282 -62.50 -28.30 67.30
CA ALA A 282 -61.47 -28.02 68.30
C ALA A 282 -60.08 -27.82 67.68
N TYR A 283 -59.77 -28.55 66.59
CA TYR A 283 -58.53 -28.37 65.82
C TYR A 283 -58.49 -27.00 65.15
N LEU A 284 -59.54 -26.61 64.42
CA LEU A 284 -59.62 -25.30 63.75
C LEU A 284 -59.58 -24.13 64.72
N ARG A 285 -60.17 -24.25 65.92
CA ARG A 285 -60.08 -23.21 66.96
C ARG A 285 -58.68 -23.02 67.55
N ARG A 286 -57.82 -24.04 67.48
CA ARG A 286 -56.42 -23.97 67.94
C ARG A 286 -55.46 -23.57 66.84
N ALA A 287 -55.84 -23.78 65.59
CA ALA A 287 -55.04 -23.40 64.44
C ALA A 287 -55.12 -21.87 64.29
N ASP A 288 -54.03 -21.21 64.67
CA ASP A 288 -53.85 -19.76 64.52
C ASP A 288 -52.89 -19.54 63.35
N LEU A 289 -53.44 -19.01 62.26
CA LEU A 289 -52.72 -18.76 61.02
C LEU A 289 -53.04 -17.33 60.60
N ASP A 290 -52.00 -16.53 60.43
CA ASP A 290 -52.12 -15.14 60.02
C ASP A 290 -52.18 -15.09 58.47
N PRO A 291 -53.35 -14.81 57.87
CA PRO A 291 -53.50 -14.80 56.42
C PRO A 291 -52.77 -13.63 55.76
N GLU A 292 -52.57 -12.50 56.49
CA GLU A 292 -51.83 -11.35 55.97
C GLU A 292 -50.34 -11.71 55.85
N LEU A 293 -49.79 -12.41 56.85
CA LEU A 293 -48.41 -12.90 56.83
C LEU A 293 -48.14 -13.86 55.66
N LEU A 294 -49.07 -14.78 55.37
CA LEU A 294 -48.93 -15.71 54.23
C LEU A 294 -48.98 -14.97 52.89
N ALA A 295 -49.89 -13.99 52.74
CA ALA A 295 -50.00 -13.17 51.54
C ALA A 295 -48.75 -12.32 51.29
N ASP A 296 -48.18 -11.71 52.33
CA ASP A 296 -46.93 -10.93 52.27
C ASP A 296 -45.74 -11.82 51.87
N LEU A 297 -45.68 -13.05 52.41
CA LEU A 297 -44.68 -14.05 52.02
C LEU A 297 -44.84 -14.45 50.55
N ASP A 298 -46.06 -14.72 50.08
CA ASP A 298 -46.34 -15.05 48.69
C ASP A 298 -45.89 -13.94 47.74
N GLU A 299 -46.20 -12.67 48.07
CA GLU A 299 -45.76 -11.52 47.29
C GLU A 299 -44.23 -11.46 47.23
N ARG A 300 -43.54 -11.59 48.38
CA ARG A 300 -42.08 -11.60 48.46
C ARG A 300 -41.47 -12.74 47.65
N LEU A 301 -41.92 -13.98 47.84
CA LEU A 301 -41.42 -15.14 47.09
C LEU A 301 -41.66 -15.00 45.58
N SER A 302 -42.81 -14.43 45.18
CA SER A 302 -43.11 -14.21 43.76
C SER A 302 -42.09 -13.28 43.10
N LEU A 303 -41.66 -12.22 43.79
CA LEU A 303 -40.63 -11.29 43.31
C LEU A 303 -39.29 -11.98 43.15
N TRP A 304 -38.88 -12.79 44.13
CA TRP A 304 -37.66 -13.61 44.04
C TRP A 304 -37.71 -14.56 42.83
N MET A 305 -38.81 -15.29 42.65
CA MET A 305 -38.95 -16.24 41.55
C MET A 305 -38.99 -15.56 40.18
N GLN A 306 -39.66 -14.41 40.05
CA GLN A 306 -39.70 -13.64 38.80
C GLN A 306 -38.30 -13.19 38.37
N LEU A 307 -37.52 -12.67 39.32
CA LEU A 307 -36.15 -12.20 39.07
C LEU A 307 -35.19 -13.37 38.77
N ALA A 308 -35.29 -14.47 39.53
CA ALA A 308 -34.56 -15.70 39.28
C ALA A 308 -34.81 -16.26 37.87
N ARG A 309 -36.09 -16.33 37.45
CA ARG A 309 -36.47 -16.76 36.09
C ARG A 309 -35.92 -15.83 35.01
N ARG A 310 -36.01 -14.51 35.20
CA ARG A 310 -35.53 -13.55 34.18
C ARG A 310 -34.03 -13.64 33.98
N TYR A 311 -33.25 -13.77 35.05
CA TYR A 311 -31.80 -13.90 34.97
C TYR A 311 -31.32 -15.35 34.79
N LYS A 312 -32.24 -16.31 34.70
CA LYS A 312 -31.97 -17.75 34.52
C LYS A 312 -31.03 -18.29 35.60
N ARG A 313 -31.25 -17.89 36.85
CA ARG A 313 -30.51 -18.33 38.04
C ARG A 313 -31.45 -18.95 39.05
N THR A 314 -30.89 -19.68 40.01
CA THR A 314 -31.66 -20.05 41.20
C THR A 314 -31.87 -18.79 42.06
N PRO A 315 -32.93 -18.74 42.87
CA PRO A 315 -33.13 -17.64 43.82
C PRO A 315 -31.92 -17.44 44.75
N GLU A 316 -31.31 -18.52 45.22
CA GLU A 316 -30.12 -18.55 46.09
C GLU A 316 -28.91 -17.83 45.49
N ASP A 317 -28.77 -17.84 44.16
CA ASP A 317 -27.65 -17.21 43.45
C ASP A 317 -27.78 -15.68 43.32
N LEU A 318 -28.99 -15.12 43.53
CA LEU A 318 -29.28 -13.71 43.27
C LEU A 318 -28.41 -12.72 44.08
N PRO A 319 -28.14 -12.93 45.39
CA PRO A 319 -27.24 -12.07 46.15
C PRO A 319 -25.81 -12.04 45.58
N ALA A 320 -25.27 -13.22 45.25
CA ALA A 320 -23.93 -13.35 44.70
C ALA A 320 -23.83 -12.73 43.29
N LEU A 321 -24.89 -12.86 42.49
CA LEU A 321 -25.00 -12.24 41.18
C LEU A 321 -24.98 -10.70 41.27
N LEU A 322 -25.75 -10.13 42.21
CA LEU A 322 -25.80 -8.68 42.44
C LEU A 322 -24.42 -8.13 42.83
N GLU A 323 -23.73 -8.81 43.75
CA GLU A 323 -22.40 -8.41 44.20
C GLU A 323 -21.37 -8.52 43.06
N GLY A 324 -21.44 -9.59 42.26
CA GLY A 324 -20.62 -9.75 41.07
C GLY A 324 -20.79 -8.62 40.07
N TRP A 325 -22.03 -8.22 39.77
CA TRP A 325 -22.29 -7.07 38.88
C TRP A 325 -21.82 -5.74 39.45
N LYS A 326 -21.95 -5.50 40.77
CA LYS A 326 -21.43 -4.29 41.42
C LYS A 326 -19.90 -4.21 41.30
N GLN A 327 -19.20 -5.33 41.44
CA GLN A 327 -17.75 -5.40 41.25
C GLN A 327 -17.34 -5.20 39.79
N GLU A 328 -18.06 -5.82 38.84
CA GLU A 328 -17.83 -5.64 37.41
C GLU A 328 -18.04 -4.18 36.99
N LEU A 329 -19.10 -3.53 37.49
CA LEU A 329 -19.36 -2.11 37.27
C LEU A 329 -18.21 -1.23 37.78
N HIS A 330 -17.69 -1.51 38.98
CA HIS A 330 -16.56 -0.78 39.55
C HIS A 330 -15.26 -1.00 38.75
N GLN A 331 -15.07 -2.16 38.12
CA GLN A 331 -13.93 -2.41 37.24
C GLN A 331 -14.06 -1.66 35.90
N LEU A 332 -15.27 -1.54 35.35
CA LEU A 332 -15.55 -0.79 34.13
C LEU A 332 -15.35 0.73 34.29
N ASP A 333 -15.49 1.25 35.51
CA ASP A 333 -15.21 2.67 35.82
C ASP A 333 -13.70 2.99 35.87
N ALA A 334 -12.80 2.01 35.72
CA ALA A 334 -11.37 2.25 35.55
C ALA A 334 -11.11 2.94 34.19
N ALA A 335 -10.81 4.23 34.25
CA ALA A 335 -10.82 5.10 33.08
C ALA A 335 -9.70 4.79 32.06
N VAL A 336 -10.09 4.70 30.79
CA VAL A 336 -9.17 4.88 29.64
C VAL A 336 -8.95 6.39 29.47
N ASP A 337 -7.69 6.84 29.48
CA ASP A 337 -7.31 8.25 29.31
C ASP A 337 -7.47 8.73 27.84
N VAL A 338 -8.72 8.86 27.40
CA VAL A 338 -9.08 9.31 26.04
C VAL A 338 -8.64 10.75 25.80
N GLU A 339 -8.72 11.61 26.83
CA GLU A 339 -8.29 13.02 26.70
C GLU A 339 -6.78 13.14 26.50
N GLY A 340 -5.98 12.37 27.26
CA GLY A 340 -4.54 12.29 27.07
C GLY A 340 -4.15 11.72 25.70
N LEU A 341 -4.87 10.71 25.22
CA LEU A 341 -4.67 10.17 23.86
C LEU A 341 -5.02 11.20 22.77
N ARG A 342 -6.11 11.95 22.94
CA ARG A 342 -6.50 13.02 22.01
C ARG A 342 -5.47 14.15 22.00
N ALA A 343 -4.95 14.54 23.15
CA ALA A 343 -3.89 15.56 23.25
C ALA A 343 -2.59 15.10 22.56
N LYS A 344 -2.21 13.82 22.72
CA LYS A 344 -1.04 13.22 22.04
C LYS A 344 -1.22 13.18 20.52
N GLU A 345 -2.37 12.73 20.04
CA GLU A 345 -2.69 12.70 18.60
C GLU A 345 -2.63 14.10 18.00
N GLN A 346 -3.22 15.10 18.66
CA GLN A 346 -3.24 16.47 18.17
C GLN A 346 -1.83 17.09 18.16
N ALA A 347 -1.02 16.82 19.18
CA ALA A 347 0.37 17.27 19.22
C ALA A 347 1.22 16.63 18.10
N ALA A 348 1.05 15.33 17.85
CA ALA A 348 1.73 14.63 16.75
C ALA A 348 1.27 15.16 15.38
N HIS A 349 -0.03 15.40 15.20
CA HIS A 349 -0.59 15.97 13.99
C HIS A 349 -0.04 17.37 13.68
N LEU A 350 0.05 18.25 14.69
CA LEU A 350 0.61 19.60 14.53
C LEU A 350 2.10 19.56 14.13
N ARG A 351 2.89 18.62 14.70
CA ARG A 351 4.29 18.43 14.33
C ARG A 351 4.43 17.96 12.88
N TYR A 352 3.62 16.98 12.47
CA TYR A 352 3.57 16.51 11.08
C TYR A 352 3.18 17.65 10.12
N GLN A 353 2.13 18.43 10.44
CA GLN A 353 1.70 19.55 9.60
C GLN A 353 2.77 20.64 9.47
N ALA A 354 3.46 20.97 10.57
CA ALA A 354 4.53 21.96 10.55
C ALA A 354 5.67 21.52 9.60
N GLU A 355 6.06 20.24 9.66
CA GLU A 355 7.10 19.70 8.78
C GLU A 355 6.63 19.59 7.33
N ALA A 356 5.40 19.14 7.10
CA ALA A 356 4.80 19.08 5.76
C ALA A 356 4.77 20.46 5.09
N ARG A 357 4.48 21.53 5.84
CA ARG A 357 4.52 22.92 5.35
C ARG A 357 5.94 23.35 4.96
N LYS A 358 6.97 22.98 5.73
CA LYS A 358 8.37 23.29 5.37
C LYS A 358 8.76 22.60 4.06
N ILE A 359 8.44 21.32 3.92
CA ILE A 359 8.71 20.54 2.70
C ILE A 359 7.95 21.14 1.50
N SER A 360 6.69 21.52 1.68
CA SER A 360 5.88 22.19 0.65
C SER A 360 6.48 23.53 0.19
N GLN A 361 7.01 24.34 1.13
CA GLN A 361 7.73 25.57 0.80
C GLN A 361 9.01 25.29 -0.01
N GLN A 362 9.80 24.29 0.40
CA GLN A 362 11.00 23.89 -0.34
C GLN A 362 10.66 23.42 -1.76
N ARG A 363 9.61 22.61 -1.92
CA ARG A 363 9.08 22.18 -3.22
C ARG A 363 8.61 23.35 -4.08
N THR A 364 7.93 24.33 -3.48
CA THR A 364 7.49 25.55 -4.16
C THR A 364 8.66 26.37 -4.71
N LEU A 365 9.82 26.37 -4.02
CA LEU A 365 11.05 27.02 -4.49
C LEU A 365 11.81 26.19 -5.53
N ALA A 366 11.78 24.86 -5.42
CA ALA A 366 12.47 23.94 -6.33
C ALA A 366 11.74 23.80 -7.68
N ALA A 367 10.41 23.77 -7.69
CA ALA A 367 9.56 23.58 -8.86
C ALA A 367 9.89 24.54 -10.03
N PRO A 368 9.96 25.87 -9.83
CA PRO A 368 10.30 26.79 -10.93
C PRO A 368 11.75 26.67 -11.39
N ARG A 369 12.69 26.28 -10.49
CA ARG A 369 14.09 26.05 -10.87
C ARG A 369 14.21 24.84 -11.78
N LEU A 370 13.56 23.73 -11.43
CA LEU A 370 13.51 22.52 -12.25
C LEU A 370 12.83 22.80 -13.59
N SER A 371 11.70 23.51 -13.56
CA SER A 371 10.95 23.88 -14.76
C SER A 371 11.79 24.69 -15.76
N ARG A 372 12.55 25.68 -15.28
CA ARG A 372 13.42 26.51 -16.13
C ARG A 372 14.58 25.70 -16.71
N ALA A 373 15.23 24.87 -15.91
CA ALA A 373 16.37 24.08 -16.35
C ALA A 373 15.96 23.07 -17.45
N ILE A 374 14.86 22.33 -17.24
CA ILE A 374 14.33 21.40 -18.24
C ILE A 374 13.87 22.16 -19.50
N THR A 375 13.15 23.28 -19.33
CA THR A 375 12.69 24.09 -20.48
C THR A 375 13.86 24.61 -21.33
N GLN A 376 14.97 25.03 -20.70
CA GLN A 376 16.18 25.45 -21.39
C GLN A 376 16.82 24.29 -22.16
N SER A 377 16.91 23.12 -21.55
CA SER A 377 17.39 21.91 -22.23
C SER A 377 16.50 21.52 -23.41
N MET A 378 15.17 21.60 -23.27
CA MET A 378 14.22 21.35 -24.36
C MET A 378 14.43 22.28 -25.57
N GLN A 379 14.78 23.56 -25.34
CA GLN A 379 15.05 24.49 -26.46
C GLN A 379 16.23 24.01 -27.32
N SER A 380 17.26 23.42 -26.70
CA SER A 380 18.43 22.90 -27.39
C SER A 380 18.11 21.63 -28.20
N LEU A 381 17.12 20.85 -27.76
CA LEU A 381 16.69 19.60 -28.37
C LEU A 381 15.65 19.78 -29.49
N GLY A 382 15.68 20.94 -30.17
CA GLY A 382 14.80 21.21 -31.30
C GLY A 382 13.32 21.44 -30.93
N MET A 383 12.99 21.53 -29.63
CA MET A 383 11.63 21.81 -29.16
C MET A 383 11.42 23.31 -28.94
N LYS A 384 11.73 24.11 -29.96
CA LYS A 384 11.66 25.57 -29.88
C LYS A 384 10.24 26.04 -29.51
N GLY A 385 10.14 26.82 -28.44
CA GLY A 385 8.86 27.31 -27.93
C GLY A 385 8.11 26.32 -27.02
N GLY A 386 8.64 25.11 -26.82
CA GLY A 386 8.14 24.18 -25.82
C GLY A 386 8.41 24.67 -24.40
N ARG A 387 7.61 24.23 -23.43
CA ARG A 387 7.76 24.55 -22.00
C ARG A 387 7.49 23.34 -21.14
N PHE A 388 8.25 23.22 -20.06
CA PHE A 388 8.03 22.26 -18.99
C PHE A 388 7.63 23.01 -17.73
N GLU A 389 6.62 22.51 -17.03
CA GLU A 389 6.09 23.10 -15.81
C GLU A 389 5.86 22.02 -14.76
N VAL A 390 6.46 22.21 -13.59
CA VAL A 390 6.18 21.42 -12.39
C VAL A 390 5.00 22.06 -11.69
N GLN A 391 3.83 21.42 -11.77
CA GLN A 391 2.64 21.86 -11.08
C GLN A 391 2.62 21.27 -9.67
N LEU A 392 2.49 22.15 -8.67
CA LEU A 392 2.31 21.79 -7.26
C LEU A 392 0.86 22.09 -6.87
N GLU A 393 0.14 21.09 -6.40
CA GLU A 393 -1.22 21.22 -5.87
C GLU A 393 -1.29 20.67 -4.44
N HIS A 394 -2.28 21.11 -3.67
CA HIS A 394 -2.52 20.51 -2.36
C HIS A 394 -3.14 19.12 -2.54
N ALA A 395 -2.60 18.11 -1.86
CA ALA A 395 -3.16 16.77 -1.88
C ALA A 395 -4.45 16.70 -1.04
N ASP A 396 -5.41 15.90 -1.48
CA ASP A 396 -6.69 15.71 -0.77
C ASP A 396 -6.51 15.07 0.62
N ALA A 397 -5.47 14.26 0.78
CA ALA A 397 -5.18 13.53 2.01
C ALA A 397 -3.72 13.66 2.43
N ALA A 398 -3.50 13.69 3.75
CA ALA A 398 -2.17 13.62 4.34
C ALA A 398 -1.53 12.25 4.04
N SER A 399 -0.25 12.26 3.68
CA SER A 399 0.50 11.06 3.31
C SER A 399 1.88 11.04 3.96
N PRO A 400 2.58 9.90 3.98
CA PRO A 400 3.98 9.84 4.42
C PRO A 400 4.91 10.78 3.65
N ALA A 401 4.50 11.22 2.46
CA ALA A 401 5.26 12.12 1.60
C ALA A 401 4.79 13.59 1.66
N GLY A 402 3.87 13.90 2.58
CA GLY A 402 3.37 15.24 2.85
C GLY A 402 1.99 15.51 2.24
N THR A 403 1.76 16.79 1.97
CA THR A 403 0.47 17.35 1.57
C THR A 403 0.48 17.95 0.17
N ASP A 404 1.49 17.62 -0.64
CA ASP A 404 1.62 18.12 -2.00
C ASP A 404 1.42 16.99 -3.01
N SER A 405 0.64 17.28 -4.04
CA SER A 405 0.56 16.50 -5.27
C SER A 405 1.40 17.19 -6.33
N ILE A 406 2.30 16.44 -6.98
CA ILE A 406 3.22 16.96 -8.00
C ILE A 406 2.88 16.33 -9.34
N THR A 407 2.64 17.19 -10.34
CA THR A 407 2.39 16.76 -11.72
C THR A 407 3.32 17.49 -12.67
N PHE A 408 3.98 16.75 -13.55
CA PHE A 408 4.76 17.32 -14.64
C PHE A 408 3.87 17.62 -15.84
N LEU A 409 3.89 18.88 -16.27
CA LEU A 409 3.16 19.37 -17.43
C LEU A 409 4.14 19.78 -18.53
N VAL A 410 3.76 19.51 -19.78
CA VAL A 410 4.55 19.89 -20.95
C VAL A 410 3.65 20.54 -22.00
N ALA A 411 4.19 21.55 -22.67
CA ALA A 411 3.69 22.00 -23.96
C ALA A 411 4.80 21.88 -25.01
N GLY A 412 4.51 21.26 -26.15
CA GLY A 412 5.52 20.96 -27.18
C GLY A 412 5.93 22.15 -28.05
N HIS A 413 5.12 23.21 -28.12
CA HIS A 413 5.37 24.37 -28.98
C HIS A 413 4.76 25.67 -28.41
N THR A 414 5.17 26.80 -28.97
CA THR A 414 4.66 28.12 -28.58
C THR A 414 3.13 28.17 -28.67
N GLY A 415 2.47 28.67 -27.62
CA GLY A 415 1.02 28.87 -27.58
C GLY A 415 0.19 27.64 -27.16
N ALA A 416 0.77 26.44 -27.06
CA ALA A 416 0.04 25.27 -26.55
C ALA A 416 -0.09 25.31 -25.01
N THR A 417 -1.28 25.04 -24.47
CA THR A 417 -1.49 24.87 -23.02
C THR A 417 -0.69 23.67 -22.49
N PRO A 418 0.02 23.79 -21.35
CA PRO A 418 0.73 22.65 -20.77
C PRO A 418 -0.27 21.57 -20.38
N LYS A 419 0.05 20.30 -20.69
CA LYS A 419 -0.77 19.15 -20.30
C LYS A 419 0.10 18.15 -19.56
N PRO A 420 -0.48 17.28 -18.72
CA PRO A 420 0.27 16.19 -18.08
C PRO A 420 1.08 15.42 -19.12
N VAL A 421 2.34 15.12 -18.80
CA VAL A 421 3.27 14.42 -19.70
C VAL A 421 2.66 13.14 -20.27
N ALA A 422 1.83 12.43 -19.49
CA ALA A 422 1.11 11.23 -19.90
C ALA A 422 0.17 11.41 -21.11
N LYS A 423 -0.27 12.65 -21.39
CA LYS A 423 -1.24 12.98 -22.44
C LYS A 423 -0.57 13.58 -23.69
N VAL A 424 0.76 13.62 -23.75
CA VAL A 424 1.51 14.11 -24.91
C VAL A 424 1.71 12.95 -25.89
N ALA A 425 1.28 13.13 -27.14
CA ALA A 425 0.92 12.03 -28.05
C ALA A 425 2.04 11.53 -29.00
N SER A 426 3.27 12.04 -28.93
CA SER A 426 4.35 11.68 -29.87
C SER A 426 5.53 11.03 -29.15
N GLY A 427 5.82 9.76 -29.45
CA GLY A 427 6.92 9.00 -28.83
C GLY A 427 8.30 9.66 -28.99
N GLY A 428 8.57 10.32 -30.12
CA GLY A 428 9.84 11.04 -30.34
C GLY A 428 9.96 12.36 -29.56
N GLU A 429 8.84 13.06 -29.33
CA GLU A 429 8.83 14.24 -28.45
C GLU A 429 9.03 13.84 -27.00
N LEU A 430 8.40 12.73 -26.60
CA LEU A 430 8.66 12.10 -25.31
C LEU A 430 10.15 11.82 -25.21
N SER A 431 10.78 10.93 -26.00
CA SER A 431 12.23 10.61 -25.88
C SER A 431 13.16 11.82 -25.66
N ARG A 432 12.91 12.94 -26.36
CA ARG A 432 13.66 14.20 -26.15
C ARG A 432 13.41 14.88 -24.80
N ILE A 433 12.20 14.84 -24.27
CA ILE A 433 11.87 15.36 -22.94
C ILE A 433 12.60 14.57 -21.83
N SER A 434 12.77 13.25 -21.88
CA SER A 434 13.54 12.53 -20.83
C SER A 434 14.97 12.88 -21.02
N LEU A 435 15.46 12.98 -22.26
CA LEU A 435 16.83 13.42 -22.42
C LEU A 435 17.04 14.78 -21.75
N ALA A 436 16.11 15.73 -21.94
CA ALA A 436 16.16 17.01 -21.24
C ALA A 436 16.14 16.85 -19.71
N ILE A 437 15.25 15.99 -19.19
CA ILE A 437 15.13 15.72 -17.75
C ILE A 437 16.40 15.05 -17.23
N ALA A 438 16.81 13.92 -17.81
CA ALA A 438 17.98 13.13 -17.49
C ALA A 438 19.25 13.97 -17.52
N VAL A 439 19.48 14.80 -18.56
CA VAL A 439 20.60 15.75 -18.58
C VAL A 439 20.54 16.68 -17.37
N THR A 440 19.38 17.27 -17.11
CA THR A 440 19.18 18.21 -16.00
C THR A 440 19.32 17.55 -14.62
N THR A 441 18.98 16.26 -14.51
CA THR A 441 18.99 15.50 -13.25
C THR A 441 20.16 14.50 -13.15
N SER A 442 21.08 14.52 -14.12
CA SER A 442 22.17 13.54 -14.24
C SER A 442 23.22 13.66 -13.15
N GLU A 443 23.30 14.78 -12.44
CA GLU A 443 24.17 14.88 -11.26
C GLU A 443 23.52 14.28 -10.00
N LEU A 444 22.21 13.97 -10.06
CA LEU A 444 21.38 13.69 -8.89
C LEU A 444 20.91 12.23 -8.76
N GLY A 445 20.80 11.49 -9.85
CA GLY A 445 20.42 10.07 -9.82
C GLY A 445 21.48 9.17 -9.16
N GLN A 446 21.10 7.96 -8.75
CA GLN A 446 22.03 7.01 -8.12
C GLN A 446 22.58 5.97 -9.11
N ALA A 447 21.85 5.70 -10.21
CA ALA A 447 22.26 4.75 -11.25
C ALA A 447 23.53 5.18 -11.99
N GLY A 448 24.50 4.28 -12.03
CA GLY A 448 25.81 4.52 -12.65
C GLY A 448 25.82 4.46 -14.18
N THR A 449 24.85 3.76 -14.76
CA THR A 449 24.71 3.57 -16.20
C THR A 449 23.35 4.08 -16.68
N LEU A 450 23.36 4.91 -17.72
CA LEU A 450 22.17 5.41 -18.42
C LEU A 450 22.07 4.75 -19.79
N ILE A 451 20.91 4.21 -20.12
CA ILE A 451 20.65 3.61 -21.43
C ILE A 451 19.60 4.44 -22.14
N PHE A 452 19.90 4.94 -23.33
CA PHE A 452 18.93 5.65 -24.14
C PHE A 452 18.53 4.86 -25.39
N ASP A 453 17.23 4.63 -25.52
CA ASP A 453 16.59 3.96 -26.64
C ASP A 453 15.84 4.99 -27.49
N GLU A 454 15.91 4.85 -28.82
CA GLU A 454 15.20 5.73 -29.78
C GLU A 454 15.52 7.24 -29.64
N VAL A 455 16.77 7.58 -29.29
CA VAL A 455 17.26 8.98 -29.21
C VAL A 455 17.16 9.73 -30.54
N ASP A 456 17.09 8.98 -31.62
CA ASP A 456 17.04 9.43 -33.00
C ASP A 456 15.61 9.55 -33.55
N SER A 457 14.59 9.14 -32.79
CA SER A 457 13.20 9.18 -33.23
C SER A 457 12.70 10.62 -33.41
N GLY A 458 12.44 10.99 -34.67
CA GLY A 458 11.97 12.32 -35.04
C GLY A 458 13.02 13.42 -34.89
N VAL A 459 14.30 13.08 -34.99
CA VAL A 459 15.43 14.00 -34.88
C VAL A 459 16.32 13.92 -36.12
N GLY A 460 16.79 15.07 -36.62
CA GLY A 460 17.70 15.15 -37.76
C GLY A 460 18.49 16.45 -37.81
N GLY A 461 19.57 16.45 -38.59
CA GLY A 461 20.41 17.63 -38.81
C GLY A 461 21.04 18.18 -37.52
N ALA A 462 20.99 19.49 -37.33
CA ALA A 462 21.63 20.18 -36.19
C ALA A 462 21.10 19.73 -34.81
N VAL A 463 19.86 19.23 -34.74
CA VAL A 463 19.31 18.71 -33.47
C VAL A 463 19.99 17.39 -33.10
N ALA A 464 20.26 16.52 -34.08
CA ALA A 464 20.96 15.25 -33.86
C ALA A 464 22.39 15.48 -33.35
N GLU A 465 23.06 16.51 -33.88
CA GLU A 465 24.38 16.93 -33.38
C GLU A 465 24.33 17.39 -31.91
N THR A 466 23.29 18.13 -31.55
CA THR A 466 23.08 18.59 -30.17
C THR A 466 22.82 17.41 -29.22
N VAL A 467 22.03 16.43 -29.67
CA VAL A 467 21.79 15.18 -28.93
C VAL A 467 23.12 14.44 -28.69
N GLY A 468 23.94 14.24 -29.74
CA GLY A 468 25.24 13.58 -29.60
C GLY A 468 26.16 14.28 -28.59
N ARG A 469 26.21 15.62 -28.64
CA ARG A 469 26.99 16.43 -27.68
C ARG A 469 26.50 16.28 -26.24
N LEU A 470 25.18 16.26 -26.03
CA LEU A 470 24.59 16.09 -24.70
C LEU A 470 24.87 14.69 -24.14
N MET A 471 24.78 13.65 -24.98
CA MET A 471 25.12 12.27 -24.57
C MET A 471 26.58 12.13 -24.18
N HIS A 472 27.50 12.72 -24.96
CA HIS A 472 28.91 12.72 -24.62
C HIS A 472 29.18 13.47 -23.31
N SER A 473 28.56 14.65 -23.11
CA SER A 473 28.67 15.39 -21.85
C SER A 473 28.08 14.65 -20.65
N LEU A 474 27.02 13.86 -20.85
CA LEU A 474 26.50 12.94 -19.83
C LEU A 474 27.52 11.83 -19.51
N GLY A 475 28.22 11.35 -20.54
CA GLY A 475 29.31 10.39 -20.49
C GLY A 475 30.43 10.76 -19.50
N ASP A 476 30.67 12.07 -19.30
CA ASP A 476 31.69 12.57 -18.38
C ASP A 476 31.38 12.26 -16.91
N SER A 477 30.10 12.16 -16.55
CA SER A 477 29.65 11.90 -15.17
C SER A 477 29.14 10.49 -14.95
N ARG A 478 28.58 9.85 -16.00
CA ARG A 478 27.99 8.50 -15.95
C ARG A 478 28.29 7.74 -17.23
N GLN A 479 28.22 6.41 -17.15
CA GLN A 479 28.26 5.61 -18.37
C GLN A 479 26.96 5.81 -19.16
N VAL A 480 27.06 6.11 -20.45
CA VAL A 480 25.91 6.30 -21.34
C VAL A 480 25.98 5.31 -22.47
N LEU A 481 24.90 4.53 -22.68
CA LEU A 481 24.78 3.59 -23.78
C LEU A 481 23.61 4.00 -24.68
N ALA A 482 23.81 4.08 -25.99
CA ALA A 482 22.72 4.36 -26.94
C ALA A 482 22.79 3.48 -28.19
N VAL A 483 21.62 3.11 -28.72
CA VAL A 483 21.49 2.51 -30.06
C VAL A 483 21.03 3.61 -31.00
N THR A 484 21.73 3.83 -32.10
CA THR A 484 21.33 4.86 -33.07
C THR A 484 21.65 4.51 -34.52
N HIS A 485 20.85 5.08 -35.43
CA HIS A 485 21.12 5.10 -36.87
C HIS A 485 21.64 6.46 -37.35
N LEU A 486 21.74 7.48 -36.49
CA LEU A 486 22.17 8.82 -36.88
C LEU A 486 23.70 8.98 -36.76
N PRO A 487 24.42 9.21 -37.86
CA PRO A 487 25.87 9.43 -37.81
C PRO A 487 26.21 10.65 -36.95
N GLN A 488 25.37 11.70 -36.95
CA GLN A 488 25.58 12.90 -36.16
C GLN A 488 25.63 12.62 -34.65
N VAL A 489 24.96 11.58 -34.16
CA VAL A 489 25.01 11.15 -32.76
C VAL A 489 26.22 10.24 -32.54
N ALA A 490 26.42 9.24 -33.40
CA ALA A 490 27.53 8.28 -33.29
C ALA A 490 28.92 8.94 -33.39
N ALA A 491 29.03 10.08 -34.06
CA ALA A 491 30.28 10.85 -34.15
C ALA A 491 30.82 11.29 -32.79
N TYR A 492 29.94 11.59 -31.82
CA TYR A 492 30.30 12.05 -30.48
C TYR A 492 30.58 10.91 -29.49
N ALA A 493 30.42 9.65 -29.91
CA ALA A 493 30.68 8.51 -29.03
C ALA A 493 32.17 8.37 -28.69
N ASP A 494 32.47 8.06 -27.44
CA ASP A 494 33.79 7.64 -26.98
C ASP A 494 34.11 6.25 -27.54
N GLN A 495 33.14 5.32 -27.44
CA GLN A 495 33.22 3.97 -27.98
C GLN A 495 32.12 3.73 -29.02
N HIS A 496 32.46 3.05 -30.10
CA HIS A 496 31.55 2.77 -31.20
C HIS A 496 31.58 1.29 -31.52
N TYR A 497 30.43 0.62 -31.40
CA TYR A 497 30.24 -0.78 -31.76
C TYR A 497 29.31 -0.91 -32.95
N ARG A 498 29.59 -1.90 -33.82
CA ARG A 498 28.75 -2.22 -34.96
C ARG A 498 28.10 -3.58 -34.78
N VAL A 499 26.79 -3.61 -34.88
CA VAL A 499 25.99 -4.84 -34.90
C VAL A 499 25.82 -5.28 -36.34
N THR A 500 26.33 -6.47 -36.66
CA THR A 500 26.22 -7.09 -37.99
C THR A 500 25.42 -8.39 -37.91
N LYS A 501 24.55 -8.64 -38.89
CA LYS A 501 23.90 -9.94 -39.09
C LYS A 501 24.64 -10.70 -40.18
N ARG A 502 25.11 -11.91 -39.86
CA ARG A 502 25.74 -12.81 -40.83
C ARG A 502 24.85 -14.03 -41.03
N PRO A 503 24.50 -14.38 -42.28
CA PRO A 503 23.84 -15.64 -42.56
C PRO A 503 24.83 -16.78 -42.28
N LYS A 504 24.42 -17.77 -41.50
CA LYS A 504 25.19 -19.00 -41.25
C LYS A 504 24.29 -20.20 -41.51
N SER A 505 24.58 -20.93 -42.59
CA SER A 505 23.79 -22.07 -43.06
C SER A 505 22.31 -21.70 -43.21
N ASN A 506 21.45 -22.08 -42.27
CA ASN A 506 20.00 -21.93 -42.29
C ASN A 506 19.47 -20.93 -41.23
N THR A 507 20.36 -20.19 -40.56
CA THR A 507 20.02 -19.26 -39.48
C THR A 507 20.82 -17.96 -39.59
N THR A 508 20.30 -16.87 -39.04
CA THR A 508 21.00 -15.58 -38.98
C THR A 508 21.62 -15.42 -37.60
N ILE A 509 22.91 -15.05 -37.57
CA ILE A 509 23.64 -14.79 -36.32
C ILE A 509 24.02 -13.33 -36.27
N SER A 510 23.81 -12.68 -35.12
CA SER A 510 24.31 -11.34 -34.86
C SER A 510 25.65 -11.37 -34.14
N SER A 511 26.58 -10.54 -34.61
CA SER A 511 27.86 -10.23 -33.96
C SER A 511 27.97 -8.74 -33.67
N VAL A 512 28.65 -8.38 -32.58
CA VAL A 512 28.94 -7.00 -32.20
C VAL A 512 30.45 -6.82 -32.17
N ASP A 513 30.96 -5.93 -33.02
CA ASP A 513 32.39 -5.69 -33.17
C ASP A 513 32.71 -4.24 -32.77
N PRO A 514 33.73 -3.98 -31.94
CA PRO A 514 34.20 -2.62 -31.67
C PRO A 514 34.80 -2.02 -32.95
N LEU A 515 34.56 -0.73 -33.19
CA LEU A 515 35.09 0.00 -34.32
C LEU A 515 36.14 1.00 -33.87
N THR A 516 37.33 0.90 -34.46
CA THR A 516 38.44 1.82 -34.17
C THR A 516 39.05 2.39 -35.45
N GLY A 517 39.65 3.58 -35.36
CA GLY A 517 40.37 4.20 -36.47
C GLY A 517 39.57 4.24 -37.78
N GLU A 518 40.09 3.59 -38.81
CA GLU A 518 39.52 3.57 -40.16
C GLU A 518 38.17 2.84 -40.22
N GLU A 519 37.95 1.79 -39.42
CA GLU A 519 36.69 1.06 -39.39
C GLU A 519 35.53 1.95 -38.94
N ARG A 520 35.82 2.85 -37.99
CA ARG A 520 34.86 3.86 -37.52
C ARG A 520 34.56 4.88 -38.62
N GLU A 521 35.56 5.33 -39.37
CA GLU A 521 35.34 6.22 -40.53
C GLU A 521 34.47 5.56 -41.61
N MET A 522 34.73 4.29 -41.92
CA MET A 522 33.96 3.53 -42.90
C MET A 522 32.51 3.33 -42.45
N GLU A 523 32.28 3.00 -41.18
CA GLU A 523 30.92 2.86 -40.64
C GLU A 523 30.17 4.20 -40.69
N MET A 524 30.83 5.29 -40.30
CA MET A 524 30.26 6.63 -40.38
C MET A 524 29.89 7.01 -41.82
N ALA A 525 30.76 6.70 -42.78
CA ALA A 525 30.47 6.90 -44.19
C ALA A 525 29.32 6.02 -44.69
N ARG A 526 29.23 4.76 -44.23
CA ARG A 526 28.12 3.86 -44.53
C ARG A 526 26.79 4.40 -43.98
N MET A 527 26.79 4.94 -42.77
CA MET A 527 25.61 5.57 -42.16
C MET A 527 25.18 6.84 -42.92
N LEU A 528 26.13 7.59 -43.50
CA LEU A 528 25.86 8.80 -44.26
C LEU A 528 25.40 8.54 -45.70
N GLY A 529 26.07 7.63 -46.42
CA GLY A 529 25.90 7.43 -47.86
C GLY A 529 25.33 6.06 -48.27
N GLY A 530 25.03 5.18 -47.32
CA GLY A 530 24.59 3.81 -47.59
C GLY A 530 25.75 2.89 -47.97
N GLU A 531 25.43 1.79 -48.67
CA GLU A 531 26.42 0.75 -49.02
C GLU A 531 27.50 1.21 -50.03
N HIS A 532 27.22 2.26 -50.80
CA HIS A 532 28.14 2.79 -51.81
C HIS A 532 29.01 3.89 -51.20
N LEU A 533 30.22 3.51 -50.77
CA LEU A 533 31.19 4.44 -50.21
C LEU A 533 31.86 5.26 -51.34
N SER A 534 31.57 6.55 -51.40
CA SER A 534 32.27 7.50 -52.27
C SER A 534 33.37 8.25 -51.51
N GLU A 535 34.37 8.78 -52.22
CA GLU A 535 35.40 9.63 -51.60
C GLU A 535 34.79 10.85 -50.90
N ALA A 536 33.72 11.42 -51.45
CA ALA A 536 33.02 12.54 -50.84
C ALA A 536 32.33 12.14 -49.51
N THR A 537 31.73 10.95 -49.46
CA THR A 537 31.10 10.41 -48.24
C THR A 537 32.15 10.15 -47.15
N MET A 538 33.30 9.58 -47.52
CA MET A 538 34.42 9.38 -46.59
C MET A 538 35.00 10.70 -46.08
N ALA A 539 35.15 11.70 -46.95
CA ALA A 539 35.61 13.04 -46.54
C ALA A 539 34.65 13.67 -45.52
N HIS A 540 33.34 13.55 -45.74
CA HIS A 540 32.33 14.07 -44.81
C HIS A 540 32.33 13.30 -43.47
N ALA A 541 32.50 11.98 -43.49
CA ALA A 541 32.62 11.17 -42.28
C ALA A 541 33.83 11.58 -41.42
N ARG A 542 35.00 11.79 -42.05
CA ARG A 542 36.21 12.28 -41.38
C ARG A 542 36.03 13.65 -40.78
N GLU A 543 35.41 14.56 -41.53
CA GLU A 543 35.12 15.91 -41.06
C GLU A 543 34.20 15.88 -39.83
N MET A 544 33.14 15.07 -39.87
CA MET A 544 32.20 14.92 -38.75
C MET A 544 32.88 14.37 -37.48
N LEU A 545 33.71 13.32 -37.62
CA LEU A 545 34.48 12.78 -36.49
C LEU A 545 35.50 13.78 -35.95
N ALA A 546 36.12 14.59 -36.82
CA ALA A 546 37.04 15.64 -36.39
C ALA A 546 36.31 16.76 -35.63
N MET A 547 35.14 17.19 -36.11
CA MET A 547 34.32 18.19 -35.42
C MET A 547 33.84 17.71 -34.05
N ALA A 548 33.45 16.43 -33.93
CA ALA A 548 33.01 15.85 -32.67
C ALA A 548 34.11 15.79 -31.61
N ARG A 549 35.39 15.72 -32.02
CA ARG A 549 36.55 15.74 -31.12
C ARG A 549 37.00 17.14 -30.68
N LEU A 550 36.46 18.21 -31.28
CA LEU A 550 36.83 19.58 -30.92
C LEU A 550 36.09 20.02 -29.64
N PRO A 551 36.79 20.60 -28.65
CA PRO A 551 36.14 21.12 -27.44
C PRO A 551 35.14 22.22 -27.81
N ALA A 552 33.97 22.22 -27.14
CA ALA A 552 32.79 23.02 -27.49
C ALA A 552 33.05 24.53 -27.72
N LYS A 553 34.10 25.10 -27.12
CA LYS A 553 34.48 26.52 -27.30
C LYS A 553 35.12 26.84 -28.66
N GLN A 554 35.65 25.85 -29.40
CA GLN A 554 36.34 26.09 -30.68
C GLN A 554 35.45 25.84 -31.90
N ALA A 555 34.47 24.93 -31.81
CA ALA A 555 33.54 24.63 -32.91
C ALA A 555 32.66 25.84 -33.31
N ALA A 556 32.26 26.68 -32.34
CA ALA A 556 31.44 27.88 -32.61
C ALA A 556 32.19 28.96 -33.43
N ASN A 557 33.52 29.02 -33.35
CA ASN A 557 34.34 29.99 -34.08
C ASN A 557 34.77 29.51 -35.48
N GLY A 558 34.69 28.21 -35.76
CA GLY A 558 35.08 27.62 -37.05
C GLY A 558 34.07 27.86 -38.20
N ALA A 559 32.82 28.23 -37.87
CA ALA A 559 31.76 28.49 -38.85
C ALA A 559 31.85 29.87 -39.54
N GLN A 560 32.80 30.73 -39.14
CA GLN A 560 33.10 31.99 -39.82
C GLN A 560 34.38 31.85 -40.67
N ARG A 561 34.26 31.26 -41.87
CA ARG A 561 35.27 31.47 -42.91
C ARG A 561 35.07 32.87 -43.52
N PRO A 562 36.14 33.67 -43.76
CA PRO A 562 36.02 34.99 -44.36
C PRO A 562 35.80 34.85 -45.88
N SER A 563 34.58 35.13 -46.36
CA SER A 563 34.30 35.33 -47.77
C SER A 563 34.75 36.74 -48.20
N GLY A 564 36.04 36.87 -48.48
CA GLY A 564 36.66 38.11 -48.95
C GLY A 564 37.18 38.01 -50.38
N THR A 565 36.31 37.84 -51.36
CA THR A 565 36.68 37.97 -52.78
C THR A 565 36.72 39.47 -53.14
N GLN A 566 37.90 40.10 -53.03
CA GLN A 566 38.11 41.46 -53.54
C GLN A 566 38.18 41.46 -55.07
N ALA A 567 37.09 41.88 -55.71
CA ALA A 567 37.10 42.33 -57.09
C ALA A 567 37.88 43.65 -57.19
N ARG A 568 39.00 43.63 -57.91
CA ARG A 568 39.79 44.82 -58.28
C ARG A 568 39.00 45.64 -59.31
N SER A 569 38.53 46.82 -58.90
CA SER A 569 38.14 47.88 -59.82
C SER A 569 39.33 48.82 -60.05
N ALA A 570 39.66 49.01 -61.32
CA ALA A 570 40.65 49.96 -61.77
C ALA A 570 40.13 51.39 -61.63
N LYS A 571 40.93 52.30 -61.06
CA LYS A 571 40.87 53.73 -61.40
C LYS A 571 42.22 54.41 -61.15
N ALA A 572 42.63 55.14 -62.17
CA ALA A 572 43.92 55.76 -62.38
C ALA A 572 44.23 56.88 -61.38
N SER A 573 45.50 56.95 -61.00
CA SER A 573 46.14 58.02 -60.25
C SER A 573 46.43 59.22 -61.16
N THR A 574 45.89 60.39 -60.82
CA THR A 574 46.37 61.67 -61.34
C THR A 574 47.10 62.41 -60.22
N THR A 575 48.38 62.64 -60.45
CA THR A 575 49.36 63.26 -59.57
C THR A 575 49.18 64.78 -59.54
N ALA A 576 49.06 65.40 -58.36
CA ALA A 576 49.28 66.83 -58.19
C ALA A 576 49.87 67.14 -56.81
N ARG A 577 51.18 67.38 -56.79
CA ARG A 577 51.94 68.02 -55.71
C ARG A 577 51.35 69.40 -55.40
N LYS A 578 51.18 69.72 -54.12
CA LYS A 578 51.45 71.07 -53.59
C LYS A 578 51.89 71.02 -52.12
N SER A 579 52.86 71.87 -51.85
CA SER A 579 53.77 71.99 -50.72
C SER A 579 53.20 72.76 -49.52
N SER A 580 53.96 72.71 -48.42
CA SER A 580 54.06 73.69 -47.30
C SER A 580 52.87 73.72 -46.32
N LYS A 581 53.00 73.90 -45.01
CA LYS A 581 54.06 74.36 -44.08
C LYS A 581 53.50 74.09 -42.66
N VAL A 582 54.30 73.61 -41.70
CA VAL A 582 54.66 74.29 -40.42
C VAL A 582 53.93 73.82 -39.15
N ARG A 583 54.77 73.36 -38.18
CA ARG A 583 54.83 73.49 -36.69
C ARG A 583 53.53 73.57 -35.89
N GLY A 584 53.41 73.06 -34.67
CA GLY A 584 54.29 72.52 -33.61
C GLY A 584 53.35 72.12 -32.46
N VAL A 585 53.72 71.57 -31.30
CA VAL A 585 54.96 71.26 -30.57
C VAL A 585 54.69 69.94 -29.87
#